data_AF-K1SV26-F1
#
_entry.id   AF-K1SV26-F1
#
_cell.length_a   1.000
_cell.length_b   1.000
_cell.length_c   1.000
_cell.angle_alpha   90.00
_cell.angle_beta   90.00
_cell.angle_gamma   90.00
#
_symmetry.space_group_name_H-M   'P 1'
#
loop_
_entity.id
_entity.type
_entity.pdbx_description
1 polymer ?
#
loop_
_entity_poly.entity_id
_entity_poly.type
_entity_poly.pdbx_seq_one_letter_code
_entity_poly.pdbx_strand_id
1 'polypeptide(L)'
;MRKLILIIMLIILATFTIPIIFTIRFGDGEKNVKETGETVENIGNNELNEEKKENFAQNGASLIGENYEYKRYGTVKVLHTKDNSIEEMKMDEYLLGVVSAEMPADFEEEALKAQAVVART
;
A
#
# COMPACT_ATOMS: atom_id res chain seq x y z
N MET A 1 -50.54 -20.80 -6.42
CA MET A 1 -49.29 -21.57 -6.47
C MET A 1 -48.46 -21.29 -7.72
N ARG A 2 -48.98 -21.47 -8.95
CA ARG A 2 -48.21 -21.18 -10.20
C ARG A 2 -47.69 -19.75 -10.32
N LYS A 3 -48.52 -18.75 -9.95
CA LYS A 3 -48.12 -17.32 -9.94
C LYS A 3 -47.06 -17.01 -8.89
N LEU A 4 -47.07 -17.71 -7.75
CA LEU A 4 -46.08 -17.55 -6.68
C LEU A 4 -44.71 -18.09 -7.11
N ILE A 5 -44.71 -19.26 -7.77
CA ILE A 5 -43.48 -19.86 -8.33
C ILE A 5 -42.86 -18.95 -9.40
N LEU A 6 -43.68 -18.32 -10.25
CA LEU A 6 -43.20 -17.36 -11.25
C LEU A 6 -42.57 -16.10 -10.62
N ILE A 7 -43.14 -15.59 -9.53
CA ILE A 7 -42.59 -14.43 -8.81
C ILE A 7 -41.25 -14.79 -8.15
N ILE A 8 -41.14 -15.98 -7.54
CA ILE A 8 -39.89 -16.44 -6.92
C ILE A 8 -38.79 -16.62 -7.97
N MET A 9 -39.12 -17.19 -9.15
CA MET A 9 -38.18 -17.30 -10.27
C MET A 9 -37.70 -15.93 -10.78
N LEU A 10 -38.58 -14.93 -10.82
CA LEU A 10 -38.23 -13.56 -11.22
C LEU A 10 -37.27 -12.90 -10.22
N ILE A 11 -37.50 -13.10 -8.92
CA ILE A 11 -36.63 -12.56 -7.86
C ILE A 11 -35.23 -13.19 -7.93
N ILE A 12 -35.15 -14.51 -8.10
CA ILE A 12 -33.86 -15.21 -8.25
C ILE A 12 -33.09 -14.65 -9.46
N LEU A 13 -33.75 -14.48 -10.60
CA LEU A 13 -33.12 -13.93 -11.79
C LEU A 13 -32.62 -12.48 -11.58
N ALA A 14 -33.39 -11.65 -10.89
CA ALA A 14 -33.00 -10.28 -10.57
C ALA A 14 -31.78 -10.21 -9.64
N THR A 15 -31.68 -11.10 -8.65
CA THR A 15 -30.53 -11.09 -7.72
C THR A 15 -29.18 -11.36 -8.41
N PHE A 16 -29.17 -12.12 -9.50
CA PHE A 16 -27.95 -12.37 -10.28
C PHE A 16 -27.61 -11.26 -11.26
N THR A 17 -28.59 -10.49 -11.75
CA THR A 17 -28.34 -9.41 -12.73
C THR A 17 -27.98 -8.09 -12.07
N ILE A 18 -28.43 -7.84 -10.83
CA ILE A 18 -28.13 -6.60 -10.09
C ILE A 18 -26.61 -6.36 -9.92
N PRO A 19 -25.78 -7.36 -9.52
CA PRO A 19 -24.33 -7.17 -9.44
C PRO A 19 -23.68 -6.87 -10.79
N ILE A 20 -24.17 -7.47 -11.87
CA ILE A 20 -23.66 -7.27 -13.25
C ILE A 20 -23.91 -5.83 -13.70
N ILE A 21 -25.08 -5.27 -13.38
CA ILE A 21 -25.39 -3.87 -13.70
C ILE A 21 -24.48 -2.90 -12.92
N PHE A 22 -24.15 -3.24 -11.67
CA PHE A 22 -23.25 -2.43 -10.84
C PHE A 22 -21.77 -2.54 -11.26
N THR A 23 -21.35 -3.66 -11.87
CA THR A 23 -19.94 -3.84 -12.28
C THR A 23 -19.56 -3.13 -13.57
N ILE A 24 -20.52 -2.70 -14.41
CA ILE A 24 -20.26 -2.12 -15.74
C ILE A 24 -19.97 -0.60 -15.68
N ARG A 25 -19.92 0.02 -14.49
CA ARG A 25 -19.63 1.46 -14.35
C ARG A 25 -18.17 1.80 -14.05
N PHE A 26 -17.24 1.14 -14.74
CA PHE A 26 -15.89 1.66 -14.98
C PHE A 26 -15.67 1.67 -16.50
N GLY A 27 -16.23 2.71 -17.13
CA GLY A 27 -16.07 2.98 -18.55
C GLY A 27 -14.80 3.80 -18.79
N ASP A 28 -14.03 3.32 -19.76
CA ASP A 28 -12.77 3.79 -20.31
C ASP A 28 -12.49 5.31 -20.21
N GLY A 29 -11.34 5.59 -19.62
CA GLY A 29 -10.61 6.84 -19.79
C GLY A 29 -9.31 6.59 -20.56
N GLU A 30 -9.39 6.02 -21.76
CA GLU A 30 -8.27 6.03 -22.70
C GLU A 30 -8.01 7.49 -23.11
N LYS A 31 -7.03 8.12 -22.45
CA LYS A 31 -6.54 9.45 -22.81
C LYS A 31 -5.05 9.37 -23.11
N ASN A 32 -4.77 9.39 -24.40
CA ASN A 32 -3.51 9.72 -25.04
C ASN A 32 -2.64 10.67 -24.18
N VAL A 33 -1.49 10.18 -23.71
CA VAL A 33 -0.37 11.05 -23.31
C VAL A 33 0.79 10.75 -24.24
N LYS A 34 0.98 11.64 -25.22
CA LYS A 34 2.25 11.78 -25.92
C LYS A 34 3.15 12.69 -25.08
N GLU A 35 4.34 12.16 -24.80
CA GLU A 35 5.65 12.79 -24.61
C GLU A 35 5.73 14.16 -23.92
N THR A 36 6.56 14.24 -22.88
CA THR A 36 7.77 15.08 -22.93
C THR A 36 8.79 14.50 -21.97
N GLY A 37 9.94 14.09 -22.50
CA GLY A 37 11.10 13.75 -21.71
C GLY A 37 11.71 15.03 -21.13
N GLU A 38 12.04 14.98 -19.85
CA GLU A 38 13.13 15.78 -19.32
C GLU A 38 14.00 14.88 -18.44
N THR A 39 15.24 14.73 -18.91
CA THR A 39 16.37 14.16 -18.20
C THR A 39 16.61 14.96 -16.92
N VAL A 40 16.45 14.35 -15.75
CA VAL A 40 17.11 14.85 -14.54
C VAL A 40 18.32 13.98 -14.29
N GLU A 41 19.47 14.57 -14.57
CA GLU A 41 20.80 14.04 -14.32
C GLU A 41 21.03 13.81 -12.82
N ASN A 42 21.81 12.76 -12.59
CA ASN A 42 22.30 12.23 -11.34
C ASN A 42 23.28 13.21 -10.63
N ILE A 43 23.09 13.45 -9.34
CA ILE A 43 24.18 13.78 -8.41
C ILE A 43 24.01 12.94 -7.13
N GLY A 44 24.57 11.72 -7.17
CA GLY A 44 25.83 11.41 -6.51
C GLY A 44 25.95 11.68 -5.01
N ASN A 45 26.14 10.58 -4.30
CA ASN A 45 27.11 10.38 -3.21
C ASN A 45 26.58 10.58 -1.78
N ASN A 46 26.46 9.46 -1.05
CA ASN A 46 27.29 9.25 0.13
C ASN A 46 27.54 7.75 0.34
N GLU A 47 28.70 7.36 -0.17
CA GLU A 47 29.66 6.38 0.35
C GLU A 47 29.17 5.36 1.38
N LEU A 48 29.15 4.12 0.89
CA LEU A 48 29.28 2.89 1.66
C LEU A 48 30.61 2.91 2.43
N ASN A 49 30.58 3.27 3.71
CA ASN A 49 31.66 2.90 4.63
C ASN A 49 31.27 1.62 5.36
N GLU A 50 31.84 0.52 4.86
CA GLU A 50 31.96 -0.74 5.58
C GLU A 50 32.90 -0.56 6.78
N GLU A 51 32.35 -0.45 7.99
CA GLU A 51 33.03 -0.98 9.17
C GLU A 51 32.18 -2.11 9.76
N LYS A 52 32.45 -3.31 9.26
CA LYS A 52 31.93 -4.56 9.81
C LYS A 52 32.61 -4.83 11.15
N LYS A 53 31.98 -4.42 12.25
CA LYS A 53 32.12 -5.12 13.54
C LYS A 53 30.89 -6.00 13.74
N GLU A 54 31.06 -7.27 13.39
CA GLU A 54 30.21 -8.34 13.89
C GLU A 54 30.25 -8.34 15.42
N ASN A 55 29.09 -8.21 16.05
CA ASN A 55 28.81 -8.87 17.32
C ASN A 55 27.30 -9.16 17.37
N PHE A 56 26.95 -10.39 16.98
CA PHE A 56 25.66 -10.98 17.33
C PHE A 56 25.74 -11.33 18.82
N ALA A 57 25.10 -10.53 19.67
CA ALA A 57 24.87 -10.90 21.06
C ALA A 57 23.37 -10.76 21.34
N GLN A 58 22.70 -11.91 21.43
CA GLN A 58 21.43 -11.98 22.10
C GLN A 58 21.63 -11.58 23.56
N ASN A 59 20.87 -10.59 24.03
CA ASN A 59 20.44 -10.47 25.42
C ASN A 59 19.14 -9.67 25.43
N GLY A 60 18.05 -10.34 25.83
CA GLY A 60 16.76 -9.72 26.05
C GLY A 60 16.78 -8.74 27.23
N ALA A 61 15.79 -7.85 27.21
CA ALA A 61 15.50 -6.78 28.16
C ALA A 61 16.33 -5.49 28.00
N SER A 62 15.60 -4.42 27.67
CA SER A 62 16.01 -3.00 27.65
C SER A 62 16.52 -2.43 26.32
N LEU A 63 15.62 -2.22 25.36
CA LEU A 63 15.83 -1.35 24.19
C LEU A 63 14.89 -0.12 24.20
N ILE A 64 14.59 0.45 25.37
CA ILE A 64 14.03 1.80 25.43
C ILE A 64 15.20 2.77 25.26
N GLY A 65 15.60 3.05 24.02
CA GLY A 65 16.70 3.99 23.79
C GLY A 65 17.38 3.96 22.42
N GLU A 66 16.98 3.09 21.49
CA GLU A 66 17.49 3.22 20.12
C GLU A 66 16.66 4.24 19.37
N ASN A 67 17.23 5.43 19.17
CA ASN A 67 16.73 6.41 18.24
C ASN A 67 16.80 5.77 16.85
N TYR A 68 15.71 5.15 16.41
CA TYR A 68 15.59 4.57 15.08
C TYR A 68 15.86 5.68 14.06
N GLU A 69 17.03 5.65 13.44
CA GLU A 69 17.41 6.65 12.45
C GLU A 69 16.72 6.34 11.12
N TYR A 70 15.44 6.71 11.04
CA TYR A 70 14.64 6.50 9.85
C TYR A 70 15.09 7.33 8.64
N LYS A 71 15.97 8.34 8.85
CA LYS A 71 16.57 9.15 7.78
C LYS A 71 17.33 8.33 6.73
N ARG A 72 17.67 7.07 7.02
CA ARG A 72 18.32 6.17 6.07
C ARG A 72 17.36 5.48 5.11
N TYR A 73 16.05 5.54 5.34
CA TYR A 73 15.08 5.02 4.39
C TYR A 73 14.77 6.10 3.36
N GLY A 74 14.96 5.76 2.08
CA GLY A 74 14.74 6.68 0.97
C GLY A 74 13.28 7.09 0.81
N THR A 75 13.01 7.79 -0.28
CA THR A 75 11.67 8.11 -0.72
C THR A 75 11.10 6.99 -1.60
N VAL A 76 9.78 6.90 -1.65
CA VAL A 76 9.03 6.02 -2.54
C VAL A 76 8.11 6.85 -3.42
N LYS A 77 7.88 6.40 -4.65
CA LYS A 77 6.93 7.01 -5.59
C LYS A 77 5.62 6.26 -5.52
N VAL A 78 4.56 6.93 -5.10
CA VAL A 78 3.21 6.39 -4.98
C VAL A 78 2.34 6.89 -6.14
N LEU A 79 1.65 5.96 -6.79
CA LEU A 79 0.71 6.27 -7.86
C LEU A 79 -0.70 6.43 -7.28
N HIS A 80 -1.28 7.63 -7.41
CA HIS A 80 -2.67 7.89 -7.07
C HIS A 80 -3.56 7.44 -8.24
N THR A 81 -4.22 6.29 -8.10
CA THR A 81 -5.04 5.68 -9.18
C THR A 81 -6.23 6.53 -9.61
N LYS A 82 -6.65 7.50 -8.79
CA LYS A 82 -7.78 8.40 -9.07
C LYS A 82 -7.47 9.41 -10.18
N ASP A 83 -6.24 9.92 -10.23
CA ASP A 83 -5.83 10.99 -11.14
C ASP A 83 -4.51 10.69 -11.89
N ASN A 84 -3.94 9.50 -11.70
CA ASN A 84 -2.65 9.06 -12.24
C ASN A 84 -1.48 9.98 -11.87
N SER A 85 -1.60 10.75 -10.79
CA SER A 85 -0.49 11.54 -10.27
C SER A 85 0.50 10.66 -9.50
N ILE A 86 1.78 11.03 -9.56
CA ILE A 86 2.84 10.39 -8.79
C ILE A 86 3.24 11.34 -7.67
N GLU A 87 3.16 10.86 -6.43
CA GLU A 87 3.63 11.55 -5.25
C GLU A 87 4.91 10.87 -4.73
N GLU A 88 5.92 11.66 -4.39
CA GLU A 88 7.12 11.16 -3.74
C GLU A 88 7.02 11.40 -2.24
N MET A 89 7.03 10.31 -1.45
CA MET A 89 6.86 10.36 0.00
C MET A 89 7.97 9.62 0.72
N LYS A 90 8.20 9.97 1.99
CA LYS A 90 9.17 9.24 2.83
C LYS A 90 8.65 7.84 3.12
N MET A 91 9.56 6.86 3.14
CA MET A 91 9.20 5.47 3.42
C MET A 91 8.41 5.30 4.74
N ASP A 92 8.70 6.07 5.79
CA ASP A 92 7.98 5.91 7.06
C ASP A 92 6.55 6.42 7.00
N GLU A 93 6.34 7.54 6.30
CA GLU A 93 5.01 8.10 6.08
C GLU A 93 4.17 7.12 5.24
N TYR A 94 4.81 6.45 4.27
CA TYR A 94 4.19 5.40 3.46
C TYR A 94 3.77 4.22 4.33
N LEU A 95 4.70 3.67 5.11
CA LEU A 95 4.44 2.50 5.96
C LEU A 95 3.39 2.81 7.03
N LEU A 96 3.43 4.01 7.63
CA LEU A 96 2.41 4.44 8.58
C LEU A 96 1.02 4.49 7.92
N GLY A 97 0.93 5.04 6.71
CA GLY A 97 -0.31 5.09 5.94
C GLY A 97 -0.85 3.70 5.60
N VAL A 98 0.00 2.81 5.09
CA VAL A 98 -0.41 1.45 4.72
C VAL A 98 -0.83 0.63 5.93
N VAL A 99 -0.03 0.64 7.01
CA VAL A 99 -0.34 -0.13 8.22
C VAL A 99 -1.62 0.36 8.87
N SER A 100 -1.83 1.68 8.96
CA SER A 100 -3.06 2.24 9.54
C SER A 100 -4.32 2.00 8.70
N ALA A 101 -4.18 1.83 7.38
CA ALA A 101 -5.28 1.47 6.50
C ALA A 101 -5.66 -0.01 6.59
N GLU A 102 -4.68 -0.89 6.81
CA GLU A 102 -4.87 -2.35 6.84
C GLU A 102 -5.19 -2.90 8.23
N MET A 103 -4.61 -2.33 9.29
CA MET A 103 -4.68 -2.88 10.65
C MET A 103 -5.17 -1.83 11.67
N PRO A 104 -6.22 -2.12 12.46
CA PRO A 104 -6.66 -1.24 13.54
C PRO A 104 -5.56 -1.02 14.58
N ALA A 105 -5.46 0.21 15.10
CA ALA A 105 -4.43 0.56 16.08
C ALA A 105 -4.53 -0.20 17.41
N ASP A 106 -5.70 -0.79 17.71
CA ASP A 106 -5.94 -1.56 18.94
C ASP A 106 -5.39 -3.01 18.86
N PHE A 107 -4.78 -3.40 17.75
CA PHE A 107 -4.11 -4.70 17.64
C PHE A 107 -2.83 -4.75 18.48
N GLU A 108 -2.42 -5.98 18.81
CA GLU A 108 -1.16 -6.23 19.50
C GLU A 108 0.03 -5.62 18.74
N GLU A 109 0.96 -5.03 19.49
CA GLU A 109 2.09 -4.29 18.92
C GLU A 109 2.92 -5.14 17.95
N GLU A 110 3.12 -6.43 18.26
CA GLU A 110 3.84 -7.36 17.41
C GLU A 110 3.11 -7.66 16.09
N ALA A 111 1.77 -7.58 16.09
CA ALA A 111 0.99 -7.73 14.87
C ALA A 111 1.16 -6.51 13.95
N LEU A 112 1.17 -5.30 14.54
CA LEU A 112 1.45 -4.06 13.81
C LEU A 112 2.88 -4.05 13.24
N LYS A 113 3.87 -4.53 14.00
CA LYS A 113 5.25 -4.70 13.52
C LYS A 113 5.34 -5.68 12.36
N ALA A 114 4.68 -6.83 12.45
CA ALA A 114 4.64 -7.81 11.37
C ALA A 114 4.02 -7.21 10.11
N GLN A 115 2.91 -6.47 10.24
CA GLN A 115 2.27 -5.79 9.12
C GLN A 115 3.18 -4.72 8.49
N ALA A 116 3.94 -3.97 9.29
CA ALA A 116 4.91 -3.00 8.78
C ALA A 116 6.02 -3.66 7.94
N VAL A 117 6.46 -4.86 8.31
CA VAL A 117 7.42 -5.65 7.52
C VAL A 117 6.79 -6.12 6.20
N VAL A 118 5.55 -6.60 6.25
CA VAL A 118 4.80 -7.01 5.05
C VAL A 118 4.58 -5.83 4.10
N ALA A 119 4.13 -4.69 4.61
CA ALA A 119 3.87 -3.48 3.82
C ALA A 119 5.12 -2.92 3.11
N ARG A 120 6.31 -3.21 3.63
CA ARG A 120 7.59 -2.81 3.05
C ARG A 120 8.06 -3.74 1.91
N THR A 121 7.68 -5.01 1.94
CA THR A 121 8.17 -6.06 1.03
C THR A 121 7.47 -6.00 -0.32
#